data_AF-A0A8S9ZWC4-F1
#
_entry.id   AF-A0A8S9ZWC4-F1
#
_cell.length_a   1.000
_cell.length_b   1.000
_cell.length_c   1.000
_cell.angle_alpha   90.00
_cell.angle_beta   90.00
_cell.angle_gamma   90.00
#
_symmetry.space_group_name_H-M   'P 1'
#
loop_
_entity.id
_entity.type
_entity.pdbx_description
1 polymer ?
#
loop_
_entity_poly.entity_id
_entity_poly.type
_entity_poly.pdbx_seq_one_letter_code
_entity_poly.pdbx_strand_id
1 'polypeptide(L)'
;MLLFLNSVRCSYPEYYQNLLKQSFEDFWQKLLPFTHTSHFFKIGRELGIPFKDLNKIIMHLDDKSNHNDISSRNLHLLLDERITSIPWLRIDTIPNNQKLIGFTDILRLELLDELMEKPFDNPLNYSLEELIYKKDKEEKPIIEQWISLRKLRKMTKFD
;
A
#
# COMPACT_ATOMS: atom_id res chain seq x y z
N MET A 1 7.32 -5.53 -19.22
CA MET A 1 6.09 -5.59 -18.39
C MET A 1 5.63 -4.22 -17.90
N LEU A 2 6.47 -3.45 -17.20
CA LEU A 2 6.07 -2.17 -16.59
C LEU A 2 5.49 -1.16 -17.61
N LEU A 3 6.19 -0.92 -18.72
CA LEU A 3 5.72 -0.04 -19.80
C LEU A 3 4.37 -0.47 -20.37
N PHE A 4 4.17 -1.78 -20.53
CA PHE A 4 2.93 -2.35 -21.05
C PHE A 4 1.76 -2.05 -20.12
N LEU A 5 1.93 -2.38 -18.83
CA LEU A 5 0.89 -2.13 -17.83
C LEU A 5 0.61 -0.63 -17.69
N ASN A 6 1.62 0.23 -17.81
CA ASN A 6 1.40 1.68 -17.78
C ASN A 6 0.64 2.20 -19.02
N SER A 7 0.97 1.73 -20.24
CA SER A 7 0.23 2.07 -21.46
C SER A 7 -1.24 1.67 -21.34
N VAL A 8 -1.51 0.47 -20.81
CA VAL A 8 -2.87 -0.02 -20.54
C VAL A 8 -3.57 0.89 -19.53
N ARG A 9 -2.94 1.17 -18.39
CA ARG A 9 -3.50 2.06 -17.35
C ARG A 9 -3.93 3.42 -17.90
N CYS A 10 -3.12 4.01 -18.79
CA CYS A 10 -3.39 5.34 -19.33
C CYS A 10 -4.42 5.34 -20.46
N SER A 11 -4.44 4.31 -21.30
CA SER A 11 -5.24 4.32 -22.55
C SER A 11 -6.45 3.41 -22.54
N TYR A 12 -6.43 2.35 -21.74
CA TYR A 12 -7.47 1.31 -21.66
C TYR A 12 -7.63 0.82 -20.19
N PRO A 13 -7.99 1.72 -19.26
CA PRO A 13 -8.08 1.40 -17.83
C PRO A 13 -9.03 0.24 -17.52
N GLU A 14 -10.03 -0.02 -18.37
CA GLU A 14 -10.95 -1.15 -18.27
C GLU A 14 -10.26 -2.51 -18.34
N TYR A 15 -9.13 -2.62 -19.02
CA TYR A 15 -8.36 -3.87 -19.11
C TYR A 15 -7.29 -3.99 -18.03
N TYR A 16 -6.97 -2.88 -17.35
CA TYR A 16 -5.78 -2.77 -16.51
C TYR A 16 -5.75 -3.80 -15.38
N GLN A 17 -6.84 -3.91 -14.61
CA GLN A 17 -6.87 -4.79 -13.44
C GLN A 17 -6.71 -6.27 -13.81
N ASN A 18 -7.40 -6.72 -14.86
CA ASN A 18 -7.33 -8.10 -15.33
C ASN A 18 -5.94 -8.42 -15.92
N LEU A 19 -5.38 -7.50 -16.70
CA LEU A 19 -4.03 -7.65 -17.26
C LEU A 19 -2.95 -7.63 -16.17
N LEU A 20 -3.08 -6.76 -15.17
CA LEU A 20 -2.18 -6.71 -14.03
C LEU A 20 -2.17 -8.04 -13.29
N LYS A 21 -3.36 -8.54 -12.92
CA LYS A 21 -3.51 -9.83 -12.24
C LYS A 21 -2.90 -10.97 -13.04
N GLN A 22 -3.30 -11.15 -14.30
CA GLN A 22 -2.81 -12.25 -15.14
C GLN A 22 -1.30 -12.15 -15.38
N SER A 23 -0.76 -10.93 -15.55
CA SER A 23 0.70 -10.74 -15.73
C SER A 23 1.47 -11.16 -14.49
N PHE A 24 0.98 -10.82 -13.30
CA PHE A 24 1.61 -11.22 -12.04
C PHE A 24 1.53 -12.73 -11.80
N GLU A 25 0.38 -13.36 -12.08
CA GLU A 25 0.23 -14.82 -12.00
C GLU A 25 1.19 -15.52 -12.97
N ASP A 26 1.26 -15.08 -14.22
CA ASP A 26 2.14 -15.65 -15.22
C ASP A 26 3.62 -15.47 -14.86
N PHE A 27 4.00 -14.32 -14.32
CA PHE A 27 5.37 -14.04 -13.91
C PHE A 27 5.78 -14.87 -12.69
N TRP A 28 4.99 -14.83 -11.62
CA TRP A 28 5.37 -15.44 -10.34
C TRP A 28 5.05 -16.92 -10.23
N GLN A 29 3.93 -17.38 -10.79
CA GLN A 29 3.50 -18.78 -10.64
C GLN A 29 3.99 -19.64 -11.82
N LYS A 30 3.96 -19.10 -13.03
CA LYS A 30 4.31 -19.85 -14.26
C LYS A 30 5.73 -19.56 -14.74
N LEU A 31 6.45 -18.62 -14.10
CA LEU A 31 7.80 -18.19 -14.47
C LEU A 31 7.91 -17.77 -15.94
N LEU A 32 6.83 -17.20 -16.50
CA LEU A 32 6.81 -16.76 -17.89
C LEU A 32 7.54 -15.41 -18.02
N PRO A 33 8.48 -15.30 -18.97
CA PRO A 33 9.20 -14.05 -19.18
C PRO A 33 8.31 -13.00 -19.86
N PHE A 34 8.46 -11.73 -19.51
CA PHE A 34 7.78 -10.60 -20.16
C PHE A 34 8.74 -9.73 -20.97
N THR A 35 9.59 -10.39 -21.74
CA THR A 35 10.66 -9.77 -22.55
C THR A 35 10.28 -9.54 -24.01
N HIS A 36 9.24 -10.22 -24.51
CA HIS A 36 8.82 -10.14 -25.91
C HIS A 36 7.36 -9.72 -26.06
N THR A 37 7.07 -9.01 -27.16
CA THR A 37 5.73 -8.52 -27.48
C THR A 37 4.70 -9.63 -27.67
N SER A 38 5.12 -10.80 -28.14
CA SER A 38 4.27 -11.98 -28.27
C SER A 38 3.63 -12.40 -26.95
N HIS A 39 4.30 -12.19 -25.82
CA HIS A 39 3.76 -12.51 -24.49
C HIS A 39 2.59 -11.59 -24.12
N PHE A 40 2.68 -10.29 -24.46
CA PHE A 40 1.59 -9.35 -24.22
C PHE A 40 0.37 -9.66 -25.09
N PHE A 41 0.60 -10.04 -26.36
CA PHE A 41 -0.49 -10.50 -27.23
C PHE A 41 -1.14 -11.78 -26.73
N LYS A 42 -0.35 -12.75 -26.23
CA LYS A 42 -0.85 -14.00 -25.67
C LYS A 42 -1.81 -13.74 -24.51
N ILE A 43 -1.38 -12.98 -23.51
CA ILE A 43 -2.21 -12.67 -22.34
C ILE A 43 -3.45 -11.88 -22.73
N GLY A 44 -3.28 -10.87 -23.58
CA GLY A 44 -4.43 -10.09 -24.04
C GLY A 44 -5.47 -10.95 -24.76
N ARG A 45 -5.03 -11.91 -25.58
CA ARG A 45 -5.92 -12.88 -26.23
C ARG A 45 -6.62 -13.79 -25.22
N GLU A 46 -5.91 -14.31 -24.23
CA GLU A 46 -6.48 -15.16 -23.16
C GLU A 46 -7.56 -14.43 -22.36
N LEU A 47 -7.41 -13.12 -22.20
CA LEU A 47 -8.38 -12.24 -21.54
C LEU A 47 -9.48 -11.69 -22.48
N GLY A 48 -9.49 -12.10 -23.75
CA GLY A 48 -10.50 -11.68 -24.73
C GLY A 48 -10.38 -10.23 -25.19
N ILE A 49 -9.23 -9.58 -25.01
CA ILE A 49 -9.00 -8.20 -25.45
C ILE A 49 -8.89 -8.17 -26.98
N PRO A 50 -9.61 -7.26 -27.67
CA PRO A 50 -9.52 -7.14 -29.12
C PRO A 50 -8.09 -6.94 -29.60
N PHE A 51 -7.68 -7.68 -30.63
CA PHE A 51 -6.33 -7.57 -31.19
C PHE A 51 -5.98 -6.14 -31.61
N LYS A 52 -6.96 -5.39 -32.13
CA LYS A 52 -6.79 -3.99 -32.52
C LYS A 52 -6.32 -3.12 -31.34
N ASP A 53 -6.90 -3.32 -30.16
CA ASP A 53 -6.58 -2.54 -28.96
C ASP A 53 -5.20 -2.94 -28.45
N LEU A 54 -4.92 -4.25 -28.36
CA LEU A 54 -3.59 -4.77 -27.99
C LEU A 54 -2.49 -4.28 -28.92
N ASN A 55 -2.74 -4.31 -30.23
CA ASN A 55 -1.77 -3.85 -31.21
C ASN A 55 -1.48 -2.36 -31.02
N LYS A 56 -2.52 -1.54 -30.80
CA LYS A 56 -2.34 -0.11 -30.53
C LYS A 56 -1.55 0.13 -29.23
N ILE A 57 -1.82 -0.61 -28.16
CA ILE A 57 -1.03 -0.53 -26.92
C ILE A 57 0.44 -0.86 -27.18
N ILE A 58 0.69 -1.97 -27.87
CA ILE A 58 2.04 -2.50 -28.09
C ILE A 58 2.86 -1.61 -29.04
N MET A 59 2.23 -1.01 -30.05
CA MET A 59 2.91 -0.08 -30.97
C MET A 59 3.43 1.18 -30.27
N HIS A 60 2.78 1.60 -29.19
CA HIS A 60 3.08 2.83 -28.45
C HIS A 60 3.75 2.56 -27.09
N LEU A 61 4.28 1.35 -26.90
CA LEU A 61 4.94 0.93 -25.66
C LEU A 61 6.13 1.82 -25.29
N ASP A 62 6.94 2.16 -26.29
CA ASP A 62 8.21 2.88 -26.12
C ASP A 62 8.07 4.39 -26.34
N ASP A 63 6.83 4.89 -26.39
CA ASP A 63 6.58 6.32 -26.53
C ASP A 63 7.19 7.07 -25.34
N LYS A 64 7.87 8.18 -25.64
CA LYS A 64 8.52 9.03 -24.63
C LYS A 64 7.54 9.47 -23.53
N SER A 65 6.28 9.69 -23.86
CA SER A 65 5.22 10.02 -22.90
C SER A 65 5.01 8.92 -21.86
N ASN A 66 5.08 7.65 -22.25
CA ASN A 66 4.91 6.51 -21.36
C ASN A 66 6.07 6.41 -20.36
N HIS A 67 7.30 6.56 -20.84
CA HIS A 67 8.50 6.62 -20.00
C HIS A 67 8.47 7.80 -19.03
N ASN A 68 8.08 8.96 -19.52
CA ASN A 68 7.96 10.17 -18.71
C ASN A 68 6.93 10.00 -17.60
N ASP A 69 5.75 9.46 -17.90
CA ASP A 69 4.69 9.24 -16.90
C ASP A 69 5.16 8.31 -15.77
N ILE A 70 5.81 7.19 -16.09
CA ILE A 70 6.39 6.29 -15.07
C ILE A 70 7.45 7.02 -14.25
N SER A 71 8.36 7.74 -14.91
CA SER A 71 9.47 8.42 -14.23
C SER A 71 8.96 9.53 -13.30
N SER A 72 8.02 10.35 -13.77
CA SER A 72 7.40 11.41 -12.98
C SER A 72 6.67 10.85 -11.77
N ARG A 73 5.92 9.74 -11.92
CA ARG A 73 5.26 9.08 -10.80
C ARG A 73 6.27 8.52 -9.79
N ASN A 74 7.32 7.86 -10.25
CA ASN A 74 8.36 7.33 -9.36
C ASN A 74 9.06 8.44 -8.57
N LEU A 75 9.37 9.56 -9.22
CA LEU A 75 9.95 10.73 -8.55
C LEU A 75 9.00 11.33 -7.52
N HIS A 76 7.72 11.45 -7.86
CA HIS A 76 6.69 11.92 -6.92
C HIS A 76 6.60 11.02 -5.68
N LEU A 77 6.49 9.69 -5.88
CA LEU A 77 6.42 8.72 -4.77
C LEU A 77 7.67 8.78 -3.89
N LEU A 78 8.86 8.94 -4.48
CA LEU A 78 10.12 8.99 -3.75
C LEU A 78 10.34 10.31 -3.00
N LEU A 79 10.12 11.45 -3.67
CA LEU A 79 10.48 12.77 -3.14
C LEU A 79 9.38 13.35 -2.24
N ASP A 80 8.12 13.19 -2.66
CA ASP A 80 6.99 13.84 -1.97
C ASP A 80 6.41 12.89 -0.92
N GLU A 81 6.25 11.61 -1.25
CA GLU A 81 5.66 10.61 -0.34
C GLU A 81 6.70 9.80 0.46
N ARG A 82 8.00 9.96 0.16
CA ARG A 82 9.12 9.26 0.82
C ARG A 82 9.01 7.73 0.79
N ILE A 83 8.38 7.19 -0.25
CA ILE A 83 8.20 5.74 -0.44
C ILE A 83 9.48 5.17 -1.04
N THR A 84 10.11 4.26 -0.32
CA THR A 84 11.39 3.65 -0.72
C THR A 84 11.26 2.17 -1.10
N SER A 85 10.09 1.56 -0.88
CA SER A 85 9.84 0.15 -1.19
C SER A 85 8.40 -0.12 -1.61
N ILE A 86 8.21 -1.26 -2.28
CA ILE A 86 6.91 -1.79 -2.73
C ILE A 86 6.72 -3.21 -2.15
N PRO A 87 5.48 -3.68 -1.95
CA PRO A 87 4.21 -2.98 -2.22
C PRO A 87 3.95 -1.84 -1.22
N TRP A 88 3.32 -0.77 -1.70
CA TRP A 88 2.88 0.36 -0.88
C TRP A 88 1.39 0.60 -1.11
N LEU A 89 0.63 0.71 -0.03
CA LEU A 89 -0.80 1.04 -0.06
C LEU A 89 -0.99 2.43 0.56
N ARG A 90 -1.77 3.27 -0.12
CA ARG A 90 -2.21 4.58 0.40
C ARG A 90 -3.72 4.56 0.60
N ILE A 91 -4.15 4.99 1.78
CA ILE A 91 -5.57 5.17 2.11
C ILE A 91 -5.79 6.65 2.43
N ASP A 92 -6.59 7.31 1.62
CA ASP A 92 -7.03 8.68 1.89
C ASP A 92 -8.34 8.63 2.67
N THR A 93 -8.29 8.90 3.98
CA THR A 93 -9.41 8.68 4.90
C THR A 93 -10.46 9.79 4.89
N ILE A 94 -10.12 11.03 4.50
CA ILE A 94 -11.07 12.17 4.45
C ILE A 94 -10.66 13.22 3.38
N PRO A 95 -11.60 13.79 2.60
CA PRO A 95 -11.32 15.00 1.82
C PRO A 95 -10.84 16.14 2.74
N ASN A 96 -9.67 16.71 2.45
CA ASN A 96 -8.99 17.77 3.22
C ASN A 96 -8.27 17.36 4.52
N ASN A 97 -8.24 16.08 4.89
CA ASN A 97 -7.42 15.60 6.00
C ASN A 97 -6.57 14.41 5.52
N GLN A 98 -5.54 14.71 4.72
CA GLN A 98 -4.64 13.71 4.16
C GLN A 98 -3.71 13.18 5.25
N LYS A 99 -4.21 12.24 6.06
CA LYS A 99 -3.31 11.43 6.88
C LYS A 99 -2.88 10.22 6.08
N LEU A 100 -1.60 10.23 5.75
CA LEU A 100 -0.95 9.25 4.90
C LEU A 100 -0.66 8.02 5.74
N ILE A 101 -1.52 7.01 5.61
CA ILE A 101 -1.25 5.69 6.13
C ILE A 101 -0.69 4.87 4.99
N GLY A 102 0.57 4.46 5.10
CA GLY A 102 1.13 3.50 4.18
C GLY A 102 2.07 2.52 4.85
N PHE A 103 2.03 1.30 4.34
CA PHE A 103 2.76 0.16 4.84
C PHE A 103 3.49 -0.47 3.68
N THR A 104 4.73 -0.85 3.91
CA THR A 104 5.62 -1.50 2.94
C THR A 104 5.44 -3.02 2.89
N ASP A 105 4.47 -3.55 3.64
CA ASP A 105 4.33 -4.98 3.87
C ASP A 105 2.87 -5.42 3.73
N ILE A 106 2.64 -6.40 2.84
CA ILE A 106 1.34 -7.06 2.66
C ILE A 106 0.85 -7.71 3.97
N LEU A 107 1.77 -7.98 4.91
CA LEU A 107 1.51 -8.57 6.22
C LEU A 107 0.70 -7.68 7.20
N ARG A 108 0.16 -6.55 6.74
CA ARG A 108 -0.72 -5.68 7.53
C ARG A 108 -2.05 -5.39 6.83
N LEU A 109 -2.48 -6.24 5.92
CA LEU A 109 -3.81 -6.12 5.32
C LEU A 109 -4.92 -6.29 6.37
N GLU A 110 -4.69 -6.99 7.46
CA GLU A 110 -5.63 -7.09 8.58
C GLU A 110 -5.85 -5.72 9.26
N LEU A 111 -4.81 -4.88 9.30
CA LEU A 111 -4.91 -3.50 9.78
C LEU A 111 -5.71 -2.63 8.80
N LEU A 112 -5.78 -2.99 7.52
CA LEU A 112 -6.64 -2.31 6.56
C LEU A 112 -8.11 -2.52 6.93
N ASP A 113 -8.53 -3.74 7.25
CA ASP A 113 -9.91 -4.03 7.65
C ASP A 113 -10.30 -3.22 8.90
N GLU A 114 -9.43 -3.19 9.93
CA GLU A 114 -9.64 -2.37 11.14
C GLU A 114 -9.75 -0.86 10.85
N LEU A 115 -8.89 -0.34 9.96
CA LEU A 115 -8.90 1.07 9.55
C LEU A 115 -10.14 1.40 8.71
N MET A 116 -10.62 0.47 7.90
CA MET A 116 -11.79 0.64 7.04
C MET A 116 -13.12 0.47 7.80
N GLU A 117 -13.15 -0.32 8.87
CA GLU A 117 -14.30 -0.43 9.78
C GLU A 117 -14.54 0.88 10.55
N LYS A 118 -13.47 1.63 10.84
CA LYS A 118 -13.53 2.91 11.56
C LYS A 118 -12.70 3.99 10.85
N PRO A 119 -13.13 4.49 9.69
CA PRO A 119 -12.32 5.40 8.85
C PRO A 119 -11.96 6.73 9.54
N PHE A 120 -12.68 7.10 10.60
CA PHE A 120 -12.44 8.31 11.39
C PHE A 120 -11.64 8.07 12.68
N ASP A 121 -11.47 6.82 13.09
CA ASP A 121 -10.82 6.43 14.35
C ASP A 121 -9.49 5.77 14.03
N ASN A 122 -8.58 6.55 13.44
CA ASN A 122 -7.24 6.07 13.12
C ASN A 122 -6.43 5.98 14.42
N PRO A 123 -5.97 4.79 14.87
CA PRO A 123 -5.14 4.66 16.07
C PRO A 123 -3.77 5.35 15.92
N LEU A 124 -3.37 5.72 14.71
CA LEU A 124 -2.19 6.53 14.41
C LEU A 124 -2.51 8.05 14.43
N ASN A 125 -3.77 8.46 14.64
CA ASN A 125 -4.15 9.86 14.76
C ASN A 125 -3.78 10.49 16.09
N TYR A 126 -3.62 9.68 17.12
CA TYR A 126 -3.17 10.18 18.40
C TYR A 126 -1.73 10.63 18.25
N SER A 127 -1.48 11.92 18.40
CA SER A 127 -0.12 12.33 18.75
C SER A 127 0.28 11.55 20.01
N LEU A 128 1.57 11.26 20.18
CA LEU A 128 2.07 10.67 21.43
C LEU A 128 1.55 11.44 22.66
N GLU A 129 1.31 12.74 22.51
CA GLU A 129 0.71 13.63 23.50
C GLU A 129 -0.78 13.36 23.74
N GLU A 130 -1.58 13.09 22.71
CA GLU A 130 -3.01 12.74 22.84
C GLU A 130 -3.23 11.33 23.41
N LEU A 131 -2.33 10.39 23.14
CA LEU A 131 -2.32 9.06 23.78
C LEU A 131 -1.99 9.16 25.27
N ILE A 132 -1.08 10.05 25.66
CA ILE A 132 -0.79 10.35 27.07
C ILE A 132 -2.02 11.02 27.72
N TYR A 133 -2.65 11.98 27.02
CA TYR A 133 -3.79 12.73 27.55
C TYR A 133 -5.09 11.92 27.69
N LYS A 134 -5.33 10.94 26.79
CA LYS A 134 -6.44 9.99 26.93
C LYS A 134 -6.20 8.96 28.05
N LYS A 135 -4.94 8.57 28.27
CA LYS A 135 -4.58 7.65 29.37
C LYS A 135 -4.83 8.27 30.75
N ASP A 136 -4.71 9.60 30.86
CA ASP A 136 -4.98 10.34 32.11
C ASP A 136 -6.47 10.49 32.44
N LYS A 137 -7.39 10.21 31.50
CA LYS A 137 -8.85 10.34 31.74
C LYS A 137 -9.60 9.03 31.98
N GLU A 138 -9.06 7.87 31.58
CA GLU A 138 -9.75 6.59 31.74
C GLU A 138 -9.07 5.53 32.61
N GLU A 139 -7.88 5.79 33.18
CA GLU A 139 -7.32 4.88 34.18
C GLU A 139 -6.92 5.64 35.45
N LYS A 140 -7.68 5.40 36.54
CA LYS A 140 -7.12 5.55 37.89
C LYS A 140 -5.78 4.79 37.90
N PRO A 141 -4.67 5.45 38.23
CA PRO A 141 -3.37 4.99 37.79
C PRO A 141 -2.98 3.69 38.49
N ILE A 142 -2.78 2.66 37.68
CA ILE A 142 -2.10 1.40 38.03
C ILE A 142 -0.76 1.67 38.75
N ILE A 143 -0.19 2.86 38.59
CA ILE A 143 1.03 3.33 39.27
C ILE A 143 0.86 3.39 40.80
N GLU A 144 -0.31 3.75 41.35
CA GLU A 144 -0.51 3.72 42.80
C GLU A 144 -0.57 2.29 43.36
N GLN A 145 -1.11 1.33 42.59
CA GLN A 145 -1.05 -0.10 42.95
C GLN A 145 0.39 -0.64 42.87
N TRP A 146 1.19 -0.22 41.90
CA TRP A 146 2.59 -0.62 41.78
C TRP A 146 3.51 0.01 42.83
N ILE A 147 3.26 1.26 43.25
CA ILE A 147 3.98 1.92 44.35
C ILE A 147 3.61 1.28 45.69
N SER A 148 2.34 0.92 45.89
CA SER A 148 1.87 0.17 47.06
C SER A 148 2.50 -1.22 47.16
N LEU A 149 2.58 -1.95 46.04
CA LEU A 149 3.23 -3.27 45.95
C LEU A 149 4.76 -3.21 46.13
N ARG A 150 5.42 -2.14 45.67
CA ARG A 150 6.86 -1.91 45.91
C ARG A 150 7.16 -1.49 47.36
N LYS A 151 6.27 -0.77 48.04
CA LYS A 151 6.39 -0.47 49.48
C LYS A 151 6.20 -1.74 50.33
N LEU A 152 5.21 -2.58 50.00
CA LEU A 152 5.00 -3.88 50.65
C LEU A 152 6.19 -4.84 50.49
N ARG A 153 6.80 -4.93 49.30
CA ARG A 153 7.99 -5.78 49.06
C ARG A 153 9.28 -5.28 49.73
N LYS A 154 9.38 -4.00 50.11
CA LYS A 154 10.53 -3.46 50.84
C LYS A 154 10.43 -3.65 52.35
N MET A 155 9.24 -3.96 52.89
CA MET A 155 9.06 -4.24 54.32
C MET A 155 9.26 -5.72 54.68
N THR A 156 9.33 -6.64 53.71
CA THR A 156 9.54 -8.08 53.94
C THR A 156 10.97 -8.57 53.66
N LYS A 157 11.97 -7.66 53.73
CA LYS A 157 13.40 -8.02 53.66
C LYS A 157 14.17 -7.38 54.81
N PHE A 158 13.70 -7.61 56.03
CA PHE A 158 14.50 -7.63 57.24
C PHE A 158 13.74 -8.50 58.23
N ASP A 159 14.05 -9.79 58.18
CA ASP A 159 14.19 -10.71 59.32
C ASP A 159 14.92 -11.96 58.80
#